data_AF-A0A2D7UYE6-F1
#
_entry.id   AF-A0A2D7UYE6-F1
#
_cell.length_a   1.000
_cell.length_b   1.000
_cell.length_c   1.000
_cell.angle_alpha   90.00
_cell.angle_beta   90.00
_cell.angle_gamma   90.00
#
_symmetry.space_group_name_H-M   'P 1'
#
loop_
_entity.id
_entity.type
_entity.pdbx_description
1 polymer ?
#
loop_
_entity_poly.entity_id
_entity_poly.type
_entity_poly.pdbx_seq_one_letter_code
_entity_poly.pdbx_strand_id
1 'polypeptide(L)'
;MRTKSTGLKIRNLGNDAYSVDSPSSLWLLPRLCVGTSKQTGGKTSLITSAMHEFQNAGCMDVIAVISETFDSNRKMMENLNIKREHVCSPDDPKTVKRIFDIIEAEREDLQRYRDELERYKELDKHLENAST
;
A
#
# COMPACT_ATOMS: atom_id res chain seq x y z
N MET A 1 28.85 -14.17 10.82
CA MET A 1 28.11 -13.05 11.47
C MET A 1 27.19 -13.67 12.51
N ARG A 2 27.43 -13.44 13.82
CA ARG A 2 26.57 -13.97 14.90
C ARG A 2 25.41 -12.99 15.10
N THR A 3 24.19 -13.40 14.81
CA THR A 3 22.98 -12.63 15.09
C THR A 3 22.75 -12.56 16.59
N LYS A 4 22.71 -11.35 17.18
CA LYS A 4 22.32 -11.16 18.58
C LYS A 4 20.81 -11.36 18.70
N SER A 5 20.38 -12.20 19.63
CA SER A 5 18.96 -12.36 19.98
C SER A 5 18.43 -11.04 20.54
N THR A 6 17.42 -10.48 19.92
CA THR A 6 16.81 -9.19 20.31
C THR A 6 15.79 -9.32 21.43
N GLY A 7 15.49 -10.55 21.91
CA GLY A 7 14.52 -10.79 22.98
C GLY A 7 13.07 -10.42 22.60
N LEU A 8 12.80 -10.08 21.34
CA LEU A 8 11.48 -9.71 20.87
C LEU A 8 10.61 -10.96 20.71
N LYS A 9 9.48 -11.01 21.42
CA LYS A 9 8.47 -12.06 21.27
C LYS A 9 7.51 -11.67 20.15
N ILE A 10 7.39 -12.52 19.14
CA ILE A 10 6.39 -12.36 18.08
C ILE A 10 5.01 -12.54 18.73
N ARG A 11 4.23 -11.47 18.78
CA ARG A 11 2.83 -11.52 19.21
C ARG A 11 1.96 -11.75 17.98
N ASN A 12 1.03 -12.69 18.07
CA ASN A 12 0.00 -12.85 17.06
C ASN A 12 -1.07 -11.78 17.32
N LEU A 13 -1.20 -10.83 16.39
CA LEU A 13 -2.07 -9.65 16.50
C LEU A 13 -3.50 -9.91 15.97
N GLY A 14 -3.86 -11.16 15.64
CA GLY A 14 -5.24 -11.61 15.58
C GLY A 14 -5.94 -11.58 14.22
N ASN A 15 -5.34 -11.00 13.18
CA ASN A 15 -5.86 -11.13 11.81
C ASN A 15 -5.32 -12.39 11.13
N ASP A 16 -6.16 -13.04 10.33
CA ASP A 16 -5.73 -14.14 9.48
C ASP A 16 -4.60 -13.70 8.55
N ALA A 17 -3.62 -14.57 8.36
CA ALA A 17 -2.37 -14.25 7.67
C ALA A 17 -2.53 -13.88 6.18
N TYR A 18 -3.75 -13.99 5.63
CA TYR A 18 -4.10 -13.77 4.22
C TYR A 18 -5.46 -13.09 4.05
N SER A 19 -5.72 -12.04 4.82
CA SER A 19 -7.02 -11.36 4.83
C SER A 19 -7.33 -10.54 3.57
N VAL A 20 -6.37 -10.36 2.66
CA VAL A 20 -6.53 -9.59 1.42
C VAL A 20 -6.73 -10.57 0.27
N ASP A 21 -7.84 -10.43 -0.45
CA ASP A 21 -8.13 -11.22 -1.65
C ASP A 21 -7.19 -10.76 -2.78
N SER A 22 -6.13 -11.53 -3.00
CA SER A 22 -5.09 -11.25 -3.99
C SER A 22 -5.27 -12.12 -5.24
N PRO A 23 -4.91 -11.63 -6.45
CA PRO A 23 -4.98 -12.42 -7.67
C PRO A 23 -4.25 -13.76 -7.56
N SER A 24 -4.85 -14.82 -8.12
CA SER A 24 -4.27 -16.18 -8.11
C SER A 24 -2.96 -16.30 -8.89
N SER A 25 -2.68 -15.34 -9.78
CA SER A 25 -1.44 -15.23 -10.54
C SER A 25 -0.28 -14.62 -9.75
N LEU A 26 -0.54 -14.06 -8.57
CA LEU A 26 0.42 -13.38 -7.71
C LEU A 26 0.59 -14.10 -6.37
N TRP A 27 1.51 -13.60 -5.55
CA TRP A 27 1.66 -14.07 -4.17
C TRP A 27 0.56 -13.47 -3.27
N LEU A 28 0.21 -14.21 -2.22
CA LEU A 28 -0.77 -13.79 -1.22
C LEU A 28 -0.28 -12.61 -0.37
N LEU A 29 -1.20 -11.76 0.08
CA LEU A 29 -0.94 -10.61 0.96
C LEU A 29 -1.61 -10.80 2.35
N PRO A 30 -1.04 -10.26 3.44
CA PRO A 30 0.21 -9.50 3.55
C PRO A 30 1.48 -10.37 3.47
N ARG A 31 2.55 -9.84 2.85
CA ARG A 31 3.80 -10.58 2.63
C ARG A 31 5.05 -9.73 2.74
N LEU A 32 6.10 -10.27 3.37
CA LEU A 32 7.47 -9.77 3.27
C LEU A 32 8.18 -10.47 2.11
N CYS A 33 8.67 -9.69 1.14
CA CYS A 33 9.41 -10.19 -0.02
C CYS A 33 10.84 -9.65 -0.03
N VAL A 34 11.83 -10.50 -0.30
CA VAL A 34 13.24 -10.11 -0.45
C VAL A 34 13.72 -10.56 -1.82
N GLY A 35 14.01 -9.60 -2.71
CA GLY A 35 14.50 -9.86 -4.06
C GLY A 35 16.00 -9.63 -4.18
N THR A 36 16.77 -10.68 -4.41
CA THR A 36 18.23 -10.60 -4.63
C THR A 36 18.58 -11.09 -6.03
N SER A 37 19.32 -10.29 -6.80
CA SER A 37 19.90 -10.71 -8.08
C SER A 37 21.12 -9.87 -8.43
N LYS A 38 21.92 -10.33 -9.39
CA LYS A 38 23.01 -9.54 -9.99
C LYS A 38 22.45 -8.23 -10.57
N GLN A 39 23.31 -7.24 -10.82
CA GLN A 39 22.90 -6.05 -11.57
C GLN A 39 22.23 -6.46 -12.89
N THR A 40 21.19 -5.72 -13.30
CA THR A 40 20.30 -6.06 -14.43
C THR A 40 19.57 -7.41 -14.35
N GLY A 41 19.59 -8.10 -13.21
CA GLY A 41 18.89 -9.38 -13.01
C GLY A 41 17.38 -9.25 -12.80
N GLY A 42 16.73 -8.23 -13.38
CA GLY A 42 15.27 -8.14 -13.45
C GLY A 42 14.50 -7.87 -12.15
N LYS A 43 15.15 -7.75 -10.98
CA LYS A 43 14.44 -7.62 -9.68
C LYS A 43 13.45 -6.46 -9.62
N THR A 44 13.86 -5.28 -10.11
CA THR A 44 13.00 -4.10 -10.13
C THR A 44 11.82 -4.31 -11.07
N SER A 45 12.04 -4.91 -12.24
CA SER A 45 10.97 -5.21 -13.19
C SER A 45 9.94 -6.16 -12.59
N LEU A 46 10.39 -7.24 -11.94
CA LEU A 46 9.49 -8.21 -11.31
C LEU A 46 8.61 -7.55 -10.23
N ILE A 47 9.23 -6.78 -9.33
CA ILE A 47 8.49 -6.12 -8.25
C ILE A 47 7.53 -5.07 -8.82
N THR A 48 7.99 -4.21 -9.73
CA THR A 48 7.12 -3.17 -10.33
C THR A 48 5.95 -3.79 -11.08
N SER A 49 6.17 -4.84 -11.88
CA SER A 49 5.07 -5.53 -12.58
C SER A 49 4.06 -6.14 -11.61
N ALA A 50 4.51 -6.77 -10.53
CA ALA A 50 3.60 -7.33 -9.54
C ALA A 50 2.81 -6.23 -8.81
N MET A 51 3.44 -5.11 -8.45
CA MET A 51 2.77 -3.97 -7.83
C MET A 51 1.69 -3.39 -8.74
N HIS A 52 1.96 -3.28 -10.04
CA HIS A 52 0.98 -2.83 -11.03
C HIS A 52 -0.23 -3.75 -11.08
N GLU A 53 -0.03 -5.07 -11.09
CA GLU A 53 -1.14 -6.04 -11.07
C GLU A 53 -1.94 -5.99 -9.75
N PHE A 54 -1.28 -5.79 -8.60
CA PHE A 54 -1.99 -5.59 -7.34
C PHE A 54 -2.83 -4.31 -7.32
N GLN A 55 -2.34 -3.20 -7.91
CA GLN A 55 -3.13 -1.97 -8.05
C GLN A 55 -4.35 -2.20 -8.95
N ASN A 56 -4.17 -2.85 -10.10
CA ASN A 56 -5.25 -3.14 -11.03
C ASN A 56 -6.33 -4.07 -10.43
N ALA A 57 -5.93 -4.98 -9.55
CA ALA A 57 -6.84 -5.85 -8.82
C ALA A 57 -7.56 -5.15 -7.64
N GLY A 58 -7.23 -3.89 -7.34
CA GLY A 58 -7.78 -3.17 -6.20
C GLY A 58 -7.28 -3.66 -4.84
N CYS A 59 -6.15 -4.36 -4.81
CA CYS A 59 -5.55 -4.90 -3.58
C CYS A 59 -4.59 -3.93 -2.90
N MET A 60 -4.18 -2.86 -3.60
CA MET A 60 -3.23 -1.86 -3.10
C MET A 60 -3.62 -0.46 -3.60
N ASP A 61 -4.07 0.38 -2.68
CA ASP A 61 -4.40 1.79 -3.00
C ASP A 61 -3.14 2.68 -2.96
N VAL A 62 -2.26 2.43 -1.98
CA VAL A 62 -1.09 3.26 -1.70
C VAL A 62 0.20 2.46 -1.81
N ILE A 63 1.14 2.97 -2.60
CA ILE A 63 2.52 2.48 -2.67
C ILE A 63 3.45 3.58 -2.14
N ALA A 64 4.17 3.27 -1.06
CA ALA A 64 5.27 4.09 -0.54
C ALA A 64 6.61 3.50 -0.98
N VAL A 65 7.53 4.35 -1.44
CA VAL A 65 8.86 3.92 -1.89
C VAL A 65 9.92 4.59 -1.05
N ILE A 66 10.83 3.79 -0.50
CA ILE A 66 12.00 4.28 0.23
C ILE A 66 13.22 4.07 -0.64
N SER A 67 13.74 5.13 -1.25
CA SER A 67 14.92 5.06 -2.14
C SER A 67 15.51 6.43 -2.43
N GLU A 68 16.84 6.56 -2.35
CA GLU A 68 17.58 7.74 -2.84
C GLU A 68 17.60 7.83 -4.38
N THR A 69 17.36 6.72 -5.06
CA THR A 69 17.55 6.61 -6.52
C THR A 69 16.24 6.43 -7.28
N PHE A 70 15.11 6.73 -6.63
CA PHE A 70 13.79 6.61 -7.25
C PHE A 70 13.70 7.36 -8.57
N ASP A 71 14.19 8.61 -8.61
CA ASP A 71 14.11 9.46 -9.81
C ASP A 71 14.84 8.84 -11.02
N SER A 72 15.94 8.12 -10.79
CA SER A 72 16.67 7.42 -11.86
C SER A 72 15.90 6.24 -12.46
N ASN A 73 14.96 5.66 -11.70
CA ASN A 73 14.12 4.52 -12.11
C ASN A 73 12.68 4.91 -12.42
N ARG A 74 12.37 6.23 -12.43
CA ARG A 74 10.99 6.72 -12.51
C ARG A 74 10.24 6.18 -13.73
N LYS A 75 10.89 6.11 -14.89
CA LYS A 75 10.30 5.53 -16.12
C LYS A 75 9.77 4.11 -15.94
N MET A 76 10.46 3.27 -15.17
CA MET A 76 9.99 1.91 -14.90
C MET A 76 8.80 1.87 -13.95
N MET A 77 8.61 2.92 -13.15
CA MET A 77 7.58 3.03 -12.13
C MET A 77 6.48 4.04 -12.50
N GLU A 78 6.52 4.62 -13.70
CA GLU A 78 5.56 5.62 -14.19
C GLU A 78 4.13 5.08 -14.23
N ASN A 79 3.97 3.78 -14.49
CA ASN A 79 2.68 3.11 -14.51
C ASN A 79 2.15 2.79 -13.11
N LEU A 80 2.96 2.98 -12.07
CA LEU A 80 2.50 2.88 -10.69
C LEU A 80 2.00 4.25 -10.27
N ASN A 81 0.83 4.32 -9.65
CA ASN A 81 0.25 5.57 -9.17
C ASN A 81 0.95 6.06 -7.88
N ILE A 82 2.27 6.18 -7.90
CA ILE A 82 3.10 6.61 -6.78
C ILE A 82 3.14 8.14 -6.78
N LYS A 83 2.48 8.73 -5.78
CA LYS A 83 2.55 10.18 -5.55
C LYS A 83 3.95 10.58 -5.09
N ARG A 84 4.40 11.79 -5.43
CA ARG A 84 5.77 12.24 -5.13
C ARG A 84 6.03 12.30 -3.62
N GLU A 85 5.01 12.66 -2.86
CA GLU A 85 4.99 12.71 -1.39
C GLU A 85 5.17 11.33 -0.74
N HIS A 86 4.87 10.24 -1.45
CA HIS A 86 5.04 8.86 -0.98
C HIS A 86 6.47 8.33 -1.22
N VAL A 87 7.32 9.10 -1.90
CA VAL A 87 8.74 8.77 -2.08
C VAL A 87 9.52 9.36 -0.91
N CYS A 88 10.14 8.49 -0.13
CA CYS A 88 10.88 8.84 1.07
C CYS A 88 12.37 8.49 0.93
N SER A 89 13.21 9.29 1.57
CA SER A 89 14.64 9.02 1.68
C SER A 89 14.90 7.95 2.75
N PRO A 90 15.74 6.94 2.50
CA PRO A 90 16.19 6.01 3.53
C PRO A 90 16.99 6.69 4.66
N ASP A 91 17.60 7.85 4.41
CA ASP A 91 18.43 8.58 5.38
C ASP A 91 17.61 9.59 6.22
N ASP A 92 16.35 9.85 5.87
CA ASP A 92 15.46 10.70 6.66
C ASP A 92 14.90 9.94 7.89
N PRO A 93 15.25 10.35 9.13
CA PRO A 93 14.75 9.69 10.34
C PRO A 93 13.23 9.80 10.52
N LYS A 94 12.57 10.71 9.78
CA LYS A 94 11.10 10.87 9.81
C LYS A 94 10.38 9.99 8.78
N THR A 95 11.08 9.25 7.93
CA THR A 95 10.48 8.41 6.86
C THR A 95 9.42 7.47 7.39
N VAL A 96 9.71 6.74 8.48
CA VAL A 96 8.74 5.80 9.07
C VAL A 96 7.47 6.54 9.50
N LYS A 97 7.63 7.69 10.17
CA LYS A 97 6.49 8.51 10.61
C LYS A 97 5.66 8.98 9.42
N ARG A 98 6.32 9.47 8.36
CA ARG A 98 5.63 9.93 7.14
C ARG A 98 4.81 8.82 6.49
N ILE A 99 5.31 7.59 6.47
CA ILE A 99 4.55 6.44 5.95
C ILE A 99 3.30 6.20 6.79
N PHE A 100 3.39 6.26 8.11
CA PHE A 100 2.21 6.17 8.98
C PHE A 100 1.23 7.32 8.72
N ASP A 101 1.72 8.55 8.61
CA ASP A 101 0.88 9.72 8.34
C ASP A 101 0.12 9.58 7.00
N ILE A 102 0.76 9.02 5.96
CA ILE A 102 0.11 8.72 4.67
C ILE A 102 -0.99 7.68 4.84
N ILE A 103 -0.72 6.60 5.58
CA ILE A 103 -1.69 5.51 5.80
C ILE A 103 -2.90 6.01 6.59
N GLU A 104 -2.69 6.80 7.64
CA GLU A 104 -3.80 7.36 8.43
C GLU A 104 -4.61 8.38 7.62
N ALA A 105 -3.98 9.21 6.79
CA ALA A 105 -4.69 10.11 5.90
C ALA A 105 -5.59 9.36 4.91
N GLU A 106 -5.08 8.30 4.28
CA GLU A 106 -5.88 7.46 3.37
C GLU A 106 -7.06 6.80 4.09
N ARG A 107 -6.83 6.33 5.32
CA ARG A 107 -7.89 5.76 6.16
C ARG A 107 -8.96 6.79 6.51
N GLU A 108 -8.57 8.00 6.90
CA GLU A 108 -9.51 9.08 7.19
C GLU A 108 -10.33 9.47 5.96
N ASP A 109 -9.69 9.57 4.80
CA ASP A 109 -10.35 9.87 3.53
C ASP A 109 -11.41 8.81 3.18
N LEU A 110 -11.07 7.53 3.33
CA LEU A 110 -12.00 6.43 3.11
C LEU A 110 -13.18 6.46 4.09
N GLN A 111 -12.94 6.81 5.36
CA GLN A 111 -14.01 6.93 6.34
C GLN A 111 -14.95 8.08 5.99
N ARG A 112 -14.42 9.26 5.63
CA ARG A 112 -15.25 10.39 5.21
C ARG A 112 -16.11 10.05 4.00
N TYR A 113 -15.55 9.39 3.00
CA TYR A 113 -16.31 8.95 1.83
C TYR A 113 -17.48 8.03 2.21
N ARG A 114 -17.27 7.08 3.13
CA ARG A 114 -18.33 6.17 3.60
C ARG A 114 -19.44 6.91 4.33
N ASP A 115 -19.07 7.84 5.22
CA ASP A 115 -20.02 8.65 5.98
C ASP A 115 -20.85 9.56 5.06
N GLU A 116 -20.23 10.16 4.06
CA GLU A 116 -20.90 11.00 3.05
C GLU A 116 -21.84 10.17 2.17
N LEU A 117 -21.42 8.97 1.76
CA LEU A 117 -22.26 8.06 0.98
C LEU A 117 -23.49 7.60 1.77
N GLU A 118 -23.35 7.38 3.07
CA GLU A 118 -24.47 7.03 3.96
C GLU A 118 -25.48 8.18 4.04
N ARG A 119 -25.01 9.40 4.32
CA ARG A 119 -25.86 10.61 4.33
C ARG A 119 -26.56 10.85 3.00
N TYR A 120 -25.86 10.63 1.89
CA TYR A 120 -26.45 10.77 0.55
C TYR A 120 -27.59 9.77 0.35
N LYS A 121 -27.39 8.49 0.72
CA LYS A 121 -28.43 7.45 0.62
C LYS A 121 -29.64 7.74 1.51
N GLU A 122 -29.42 8.31 2.70
CA GLU A 122 -30.52 8.75 3.57
C GLU A 122 -31.32 9.89 2.92
N LEU A 123 -30.63 10.90 2.38
CA LEU A 123 -31.28 12.00 1.68
C LEU A 123 -32.11 11.52 0.48
N ASP A 124 -31.56 10.62 -0.32
CA ASP A 124 -32.22 10.07 -1.52
C ASP A 124 -33.52 9.35 -1.14
N LYS A 125 -33.49 8.51 -0.10
CA LYS A 125 -34.71 7.88 0.46
C LYS A 125 -35.73 8.89 0.97
N HIS A 126 -35.28 9.97 1.59
CA HIS A 126 -36.19 11.03 2.06
C HIS A 126 -36.84 11.76 0.89
N LEU A 127 -36.12 11.99 -0.21
CA LEU A 127 -36.66 12.60 -1.43
C LEU A 127 -37.67 11.68 -2.12
N GLU A 128 -37.35 10.40 -2.30
CA GLU A 128 -38.26 9.40 -2.88
C GLU A 128 -39.59 9.32 -2.12
N ASN A 129 -39.52 9.26 -0.79
CA ASN A 129 -40.69 9.25 0.09
C ASN A 129 -41.50 10.56 0.05
N ALA A 130 -40.86 11.70 -0.23
CA ALA A 130 -41.54 13.00 -0.34
C ALA A 130 -42.21 13.22 -1.71
N SER A 131 -41.79 12.48 -2.73
CA SER A 131 -42.35 12.51 -4.09
C SER A 131 -43.52 11.53 -4.32
N THR A 132 -43.93 10.78 -3.29
CA THR A 132 -45.10 9.88 -3.29
C THR A 132 -46.23 10.48 -2.46
#